data_AF-A0A554LQ30-F1
#
_entry.id   AF-A0A554LQ30-F1
#
_cell.length_a   1.000
_cell.length_b   1.000
_cell.length_c   1.000
_cell.angle_alpha   90.00
_cell.angle_beta   90.00
_cell.angle_gamma   90.00
#
_symmetry.space_group_name_H-M   'P 1'
#
loop_
_entity.id
_entity.type
_entity.pdbx_description
1 polymer ?
#
loop_
_entity_poly.entity_id
_entity_poly.type
_entity_poly.pdbx_seq_one_letter_code
_entity_poly.pdbx_strand_id
1 'polypeptide(L)'
;MRTASIDESNFSIIRKLAPPIHVSLDGKVTIFQRQTQDEKYDAKRYSIGYTTGTGTRESPLQYSSAADVSPHYGIIDLWFGLHGNQGPTKMFIKVNDWVLEVVPFGVRAEDGVFTKLI
;
A
#
# COMPACT_ATOMS: atom_id res chain seq x y z
N MET A 1 -4.39 -0.28 -28.01
CA MET A 1 -4.03 0.64 -26.91
C MET A 1 -2.95 -0.05 -26.10
N ARG A 2 -1.68 0.38 -26.18
CA ARG A 2 -0.58 -0.25 -25.44
C ARG A 2 -0.61 0.24 -23.99
N THR A 3 -0.96 -0.63 -23.06
CA THR A 3 -0.73 -0.41 -21.63
C THR A 3 0.77 -0.24 -21.45
N ALA A 4 1.23 0.94 -21.05
CA ALA A 4 2.61 1.13 -20.67
C ALA A 4 2.86 0.24 -19.45
N SER A 5 3.59 -0.86 -19.66
CA SER A 5 4.14 -1.69 -18.60
C SER A 5 5.01 -0.78 -17.74
N ILE A 6 4.57 -0.53 -16.52
CA ILE A 6 5.32 0.24 -15.53
C ILE A 6 6.57 -0.59 -15.19
N ASP A 7 7.67 -0.23 -15.85
CA ASP A 7 9.01 -0.76 -15.63
C ASP A 7 9.49 -0.40 -14.21
N GLU A 8 10.43 -1.17 -13.65
CA GLU A 8 10.94 -0.99 -12.27
C GLU A 8 11.48 0.42 -12.01
N SER A 9 11.90 1.12 -13.07
CA SER A 9 12.30 2.52 -13.10
C SER A 9 11.17 3.50 -12.71
N ASN A 10 9.91 3.18 -12.97
CA ASN A 10 8.75 3.97 -12.50
C ASN A 10 8.40 3.71 -11.03
N PHE A 11 8.77 2.56 -10.48
CA PHE A 11 8.36 2.18 -9.12
C PHE A 11 8.98 3.06 -8.04
N SER A 12 10.30 3.31 -8.15
CA SER A 12 11.02 4.19 -7.22
C SER A 12 10.45 5.61 -7.23
N ILE A 13 10.05 6.11 -8.40
CA ILE A 13 9.42 7.42 -8.56
C ILE A 13 8.06 7.44 -7.86
N ILE A 14 7.22 6.41 -8.07
CA ILE A 14 5.91 6.33 -7.42
C ILE A 14 6.05 6.32 -5.90
N ARG A 15 6.98 5.55 -5.34
CA ARG A 15 7.21 5.54 -3.88
C ARG A 15 7.62 6.90 -3.31
N LYS A 16 8.37 7.70 -4.06
CA LYS A 16 8.77 9.05 -3.65
C LYS A 16 7.65 10.08 -3.75
N LEU A 17 6.75 9.91 -4.73
CA LEU A 17 5.68 10.87 -5.02
C LEU A 17 4.33 10.48 -4.44
N ALA A 18 4.18 9.24 -3.95
CA ALA A 18 2.94 8.76 -3.37
C ALA A 18 2.52 9.64 -2.18
N PRO A 19 1.30 10.18 -2.18
CA PRO A 19 0.84 11.07 -1.13
C PRO A 19 0.67 10.31 0.21
N PRO A 20 0.58 11.04 1.34
CA PRO A 20 0.19 10.45 2.61
C PRO A 20 -1.22 9.87 2.55
N ILE A 21 -1.42 8.73 3.23
CA ILE A 21 -2.72 8.06 3.34
C ILE A 21 -3.35 8.46 4.66
N HIS A 22 -4.54 9.04 4.60
CA HIS A 22 -5.26 9.52 5.77
C HIS A 22 -6.32 8.51 6.18
N VAL A 23 -6.45 8.29 7.49
CA VAL A 23 -7.44 7.38 8.06
C VAL A 23 -8.05 7.99 9.32
N SER A 24 -9.35 7.76 9.52
CA SER A 24 -10.06 8.15 10.72
C SER A 24 -11.11 7.11 11.15
N LEU A 25 -11.26 6.91 12.46
CA LEU A 25 -12.21 5.97 13.05
C LEU A 25 -12.45 6.40 14.49
N ASP A 26 -13.73 6.51 14.88
CA ASP A 26 -14.14 6.87 16.24
C ASP A 26 -13.44 8.12 16.80
N GLY A 27 -13.26 9.15 15.96
CA GLY A 27 -12.60 10.41 16.33
C GLY A 27 -11.07 10.34 16.44
N LYS A 28 -10.46 9.17 16.22
CA LYS A 28 -9.00 9.04 16.04
C LYS A 28 -8.64 9.31 14.59
N VAL A 29 -7.54 10.02 14.38
CA VAL A 29 -6.97 10.28 13.05
C VAL A 29 -5.55 9.75 13.02
N THR A 30 -5.17 9.08 11.94
CA THR A 30 -3.79 8.66 11.68
C THR A 30 -3.42 9.01 10.25
N ILE A 31 -2.15 9.34 10.03
CA ILE A 31 -1.60 9.61 8.70
C ILE A 31 -0.45 8.63 8.48
N PHE A 32 -0.60 7.75 7.49
CA PHE A 32 0.50 6.93 7.03
C PHE A 32 1.29 7.72 5.99
N GLN A 33 2.51 8.09 6.35
CA GLN A 33 3.45 8.81 5.50
C GLN A 33 4.77 8.07 5.40
N ARG A 34 5.46 8.27 4.28
CA ARG A 34 6.83 7.80 4.05
C ARG A 34 7.73 8.25 5.20
N GLN A 35 8.57 7.33 5.68
CA GLN A 35 9.53 7.58 6.74
C GLN A 35 10.95 7.58 6.16
N THR A 36 11.90 8.27 6.81
CA THR A 36 13.30 8.30 6.36
C THR A 36 13.94 6.91 6.30
N GLN A 37 13.52 5.99 7.18
CA GLN A 37 14.00 4.60 7.15
C GLN A 37 13.65 3.87 5.85
N ASP A 38 12.63 4.31 5.13
CA ASP A 38 12.15 3.65 3.91
C ASP A 38 13.08 3.90 2.72
N GLU A 39 13.88 4.97 2.76
CA GLU A 39 14.76 5.40 1.66
C GLU A 39 15.73 4.31 1.22
N LYS A 40 16.19 3.47 2.16
CA LYS A 40 17.09 2.34 1.88
C LYS A 40 16.44 1.24 1.02
N TYR A 41 15.13 1.29 0.83
CA TYR A 41 14.36 0.34 0.01
C TYR A 41 13.89 0.93 -1.32
N ASP A 42 14.16 2.20 -1.62
CA ASP A 42 13.58 2.90 -2.80
C ASP A 42 13.95 2.27 -4.15
N ALA A 43 15.04 1.52 -4.20
CA ALA A 43 15.50 0.82 -5.38
C ALA A 43 15.13 -0.68 -5.41
N LYS A 44 14.41 -1.21 -4.41
CA LYS A 44 14.06 -2.62 -4.29
C LYS A 44 12.57 -2.82 -4.07
N ARG A 45 11.96 -3.73 -4.85
CA ARG A 45 10.62 -4.24 -4.52
C ARG A 45 10.68 -4.91 -3.15
N TYR A 46 9.77 -4.51 -2.26
CA TYR A 46 9.75 -5.10 -0.93
C TYR A 46 8.80 -6.28 -1.00
N SER A 47 9.33 -7.51 -0.95
CA SER A 47 8.48 -8.68 -1.17
C SER A 47 7.35 -8.75 -0.12
N ILE A 48 6.15 -9.07 -0.59
CA ILE A 48 4.93 -9.34 0.21
C ILE A 48 5.15 -10.54 1.17
N GLY A 49 6.33 -11.17 1.18
CA GLY A 49 6.68 -12.32 2.02
C GLY A 49 6.60 -12.09 3.54
N TYR A 50 6.28 -10.87 3.97
CA TYR A 50 6.03 -10.53 5.36
C TYR A 50 4.57 -10.31 5.70
N THR A 51 3.63 -10.62 4.81
CA THR A 51 2.20 -10.50 5.13
C THR A 51 1.56 -11.85 5.46
N THR A 52 0.78 -11.90 6.53
CA THR A 52 -0.15 -13.00 6.81
C THR A 52 -1.56 -12.63 6.37
N GLY A 53 -2.38 -13.61 5.99
CA GLY A 53 -3.76 -13.39 5.53
C GLY A 53 -3.94 -13.65 4.03
N THR A 54 -5.17 -13.55 3.54
CA THR A 54 -5.50 -13.81 2.12
C THR A 54 -5.78 -12.54 1.33
N GLY A 55 -5.83 -11.38 1.99
CA GLY A 55 -6.14 -10.09 1.37
C GLY A 55 -7.61 -9.88 1.07
N THR A 56 -8.51 -10.70 1.63
CA THR A 56 -9.96 -10.42 1.63
C THR A 56 -10.34 -9.55 2.82
N ARG A 57 -11.58 -9.02 2.84
CA ARG A 57 -12.03 -8.17 3.94
C ARG A 57 -12.08 -8.93 5.28
N GLU A 58 -12.43 -10.21 5.21
CA GLU A 58 -12.54 -11.12 6.36
C GLU A 58 -11.17 -11.62 6.83
N SER A 59 -10.16 -11.59 5.95
CA SER A 59 -8.79 -12.01 6.23
C SER A 59 -7.81 -11.04 5.55
N PRO A 60 -7.73 -9.79 6.05
CA PRO A 60 -6.88 -8.77 5.46
C PRO A 60 -5.41 -9.16 5.61
N LEU A 61 -4.58 -8.76 4.64
CA LEU A 61 -3.14 -8.87 4.76
C LEU A 61 -2.69 -8.10 6.01
N GLN A 62 -1.74 -8.63 6.75
CA GLN A 62 -1.18 -7.99 7.94
C GLN A 62 0.33 -8.09 7.87
N TYR A 63 1.03 -6.99 8.06
CA TYR A 63 2.48 -7.03 8.21
C TYR A 63 2.85 -7.87 9.43
N SER A 64 3.81 -8.77 9.25
CA SER A 64 4.50 -9.40 10.35
C SER A 64 5.18 -8.32 11.19
N SER A 65 5.29 -8.56 12.50
CA SER A 65 5.92 -7.63 13.45
C SER A 65 7.40 -7.31 13.15
N ALA A 66 8.01 -8.02 12.19
CA ALA A 66 9.39 -7.83 11.74
C ALA A 66 9.52 -6.95 10.48
N ALA A 67 8.45 -6.27 10.03
CA ALA A 67 8.55 -5.39 8.88
C ALA A 67 9.40 -4.14 9.20
N ASP A 68 10.52 -3.98 8.47
CA ASP A 68 11.44 -2.85 8.62
C ASP A 68 11.00 -1.58 7.85
N VAL A 69 9.80 -1.60 7.28
CA VAL A 69 9.24 -0.55 6.42
C VAL A 69 8.04 0.11 7.10
N SER A 70 7.81 1.38 6.80
CA SER A 70 6.60 2.05 7.25
C SER A 70 5.35 1.44 6.61
N PRO A 71 4.17 1.57 7.26
CA PRO A 71 2.92 1.12 6.67
C PRO A 71 2.63 1.78 5.32
N HIS A 72 2.94 3.08 5.17
CA HIS A 72 2.80 3.79 3.90
C HIS A 72 3.54 3.05 2.80
N TYR A 73 4.81 2.75 3.05
CA TYR A 73 5.68 2.12 2.07
C TYR A 73 5.18 0.75 1.60
N GLY A 74 4.74 -0.07 2.54
CA GLY A 74 4.20 -1.38 2.21
C GLY A 74 2.87 -1.30 1.48
N ILE A 75 2.01 -0.31 1.79
CA ILE A 75 0.73 -0.13 1.09
C ILE A 75 1.01 0.25 -0.38
N ILE A 76 1.99 1.10 -0.64
CA ILE A 76 2.40 1.46 -2.02
C ILE A 76 2.94 0.24 -2.77
N ASP A 77 3.72 -0.62 -2.11
CA ASP A 77 4.22 -1.85 -2.73
C ASP A 77 3.07 -2.80 -3.12
N LEU A 78 2.12 -3.02 -2.20
CA LEU A 78 0.92 -3.81 -2.45
C LEU A 78 0.10 -3.25 -3.63
N TRP A 79 -0.10 -1.93 -3.64
CA TRP A 79 -0.80 -1.23 -4.71
C TRP A 79 -0.11 -1.41 -6.06
N PHE A 80 1.21 -1.31 -6.10
CA PHE A 80 1.98 -1.47 -7.34
C PHE A 80 1.87 -2.89 -7.88
N GLY A 81 1.91 -3.90 -7.00
CA GLY A 81 1.67 -5.30 -7.35
C GLY A 81 0.28 -5.55 -7.95
N LEU A 82 -0.74 -4.81 -7.51
CA LEU A 82 -2.10 -4.84 -8.07
C LEU A 82 -2.21 -4.09 -9.39
N HIS A 83 -1.58 -2.92 -9.49
CA HIS A 83 -1.66 -2.06 -10.66
C HIS A 83 -0.97 -2.70 -11.89
N GLY A 84 0.09 -3.50 -11.69
CA GLY A 84 0.88 -4.11 -12.75
C GLY A 84 0.45 -5.51 -13.22
N ASN A 85 -0.52 -6.17 -12.57
CA ASN A 85 -0.83 -7.59 -12.81
C ASN A 85 -2.29 -7.87 -13.22
N GLN A 86 -2.52 -9.03 -13.85
CA GLN A 86 -3.85 -9.65 -14.05
C GLN A 86 -4.40 -10.30 -12.75
N GLY A 87 -3.93 -9.84 -11.58
CA GLY A 87 -4.31 -10.36 -10.27
C GLY A 87 -5.68 -9.85 -9.81
N PRO A 88 -6.02 -10.03 -8.52
CA PRO A 88 -7.25 -9.49 -7.96
C PRO A 88 -7.31 -7.98 -8.16
N THR A 89 -8.50 -7.43 -8.42
CA THR A 89 -8.71 -5.98 -8.64
C THR A 89 -8.73 -5.17 -7.34
N LYS A 90 -8.56 -5.84 -6.20
CA LYS A 90 -8.44 -5.22 -4.88
C LYS A 90 -7.84 -6.19 -3.87
N MET A 91 -7.19 -5.64 -2.85
CA MET A 91 -6.80 -6.36 -1.64
C MET A 91 -7.06 -5.52 -0.40
N PHE A 92 -7.30 -6.17 0.73
CA PHE A 92 -7.43 -5.52 2.02
C PHE A 92 -6.16 -5.71 2.83
N ILE A 93 -5.70 -4.65 3.48
CA ILE A 93 -4.57 -4.69 4.38
C ILE A 93 -4.93 -4.06 5.71
N LYS A 94 -4.55 -4.71 6.81
CA LYS A 94 -4.72 -4.23 8.16
C LYS A 94 -3.40 -3.70 8.71
N VAL A 95 -3.44 -2.48 9.21
CA VAL A 95 -2.33 -1.78 9.87
C VAL A 95 -2.83 -1.30 11.22
N ASN A 96 -2.34 -1.90 12.31
CA ASN A 96 -2.88 -1.65 13.65
C ASN A 96 -4.41 -1.90 13.69
N ASP A 97 -5.19 -0.88 14.05
CA ASP A 97 -6.65 -0.94 14.12
C ASP A 97 -7.33 -0.61 12.78
N TRP A 98 -6.57 -0.28 11.74
CA TRP A 98 -7.07 0.23 10.46
C TRP A 98 -7.14 -0.86 9.40
N VAL A 99 -8.26 -1.00 8.68
CA VAL A 99 -8.33 -1.81 7.46
C VAL A 99 -8.44 -0.91 6.23
N LEU A 100 -7.59 -1.14 5.24
CA LEU A 100 -7.53 -0.36 4.00
C LEU A 100 -7.86 -1.24 2.81
N GLU A 101 -8.73 -0.75 1.92
CA GLU A 101 -9.00 -1.34 0.61
C GLU A 101 -8.01 -0.74 -0.40
N VAL A 102 -7.05 -1.55 -0.83
CA VAL A 102 -6.06 -1.20 -1.86
C VAL A 102 -6.58 -1.64 -3.21
N VAL A 103 -6.66 -0.71 -4.15
CA VAL A 103 -7.24 -0.89 -5.50
C VAL A 103 -6.29 -0.32 -6.55
N PRO A 104 -6.34 -0.75 -7.82
CA PRO A 104 -5.40 -0.28 -8.85
C PRO A 104 -5.27 1.24 -9.00
N PHE A 105 -6.29 2.00 -8.61
CA PHE A 105 -6.30 3.47 -8.70
C PHE A 105 -5.89 4.19 -7.41
N GLY A 106 -5.73 3.49 -6.29
CA GLY A 106 -5.30 4.08 -5.02
C GLY A 106 -5.69 3.26 -3.79
N VAL A 107 -5.92 3.95 -2.66
CA VAL A 107 -6.21 3.33 -1.37
C VAL A 107 -7.45 3.99 -0.79
N ARG A 108 -8.41 3.18 -0.36
CA ARG A 108 -9.61 3.63 0.35
C ARG A 108 -9.52 3.18 1.80
N ALA A 109 -9.66 4.14 2.71
CA ALA A 109 -9.74 3.91 4.14
C ALA A 109 -11.16 3.53 4.58
N GLU A 110 -11.29 2.99 5.79
CA GLU A 110 -12.58 2.57 6.38
C GLU A 110 -13.59 3.71 6.53
N ASP A 111 -13.12 4.94 6.77
CA ASP A 111 -13.92 6.16 6.78
C ASP A 111 -14.37 6.64 5.38
N GLY A 112 -13.98 5.91 4.33
CA GLY A 112 -14.29 6.25 2.94
C GLY A 112 -13.32 7.25 2.31
N VAL A 113 -12.31 7.76 3.03
CA VAL A 113 -11.29 8.64 2.45
C VAL A 113 -10.54 7.88 1.37
N PHE A 114 -10.43 8.49 0.19
CA PHE A 114 -9.73 7.92 -0.94
C PHE A 114 -8.45 8.68 -1.24
N THR A 115 -7.33 7.96 -1.23
CA THR A 115 -6.00 8.48 -1.57
C THR A 115 -5.60 7.96 -2.94
N LYS A 116 -5.55 8.86 -3.94
CA LYS A 116 -5.06 8.57 -5.29
C LYS A 116 -3.53 8.48 -5.27
N LEU A 117 -2.95 7.42 -5.84
CA LEU A 117 -1.49 7.18 -5.80
C LEU A 117 -0.74 7.61 -7.07
N ILE A 118 -1.48 7.89 -8.16
CA ILE A 118 -1.03 8.51 -9.42
C ILE A 118 -2.20 9.25 -10.06
#